data_AF-A0A3N5ZI07-F1
#
_entry.id   AF-A0A3N5ZI07-F1
#
_cell.length_a   1.000
_cell.length_b   1.000
_cell.length_c   1.000
_cell.angle_alpha   90.00
_cell.angle_beta   90.00
_cell.angle_gamma   90.00
#
_symmetry.space_group_name_H-M   'P 1'
#
loop_
_entity.id
_entity.type
_entity.pdbx_description
1 polymer ?
#
loop_
_entity_poly.entity_id
_entity_poly.type
_entity_poly.pdbx_seq_one_letter_code
_entity_poly.pdbx_strand_id
1 'polypeptide(L)'
;MRHRTAVAGSRSAILIVLALLTPLAAVAQPPAVPEGDPAKLFQALMEDYYRAYSRKDLAGMSRACHPNGPAGTGGNVFELEFELRDVVFKGLRLAGVAADAGGGRARAVIDFAVTDRKTGRQRSERRVRDLTFLPEGAEWKLWNDASAAVSLAQRILAVPRNDLPALLAAEPDLLSEDALTGLATYRVRGPSDGPPRRGNDIIEARLQVARAAGNDLVAAKCLTDLGLQSQLGGRVPDARRAFDEARELFARAGTERDLAMADLNLGSVEYLDARYAQAMERYLAALRFFESEKDLAMVASTGHSVANCLYLLGEFEPALEAYSRSFAVNEETGNKRGAAAVQLAMALVHKDLGDYGPAADAYRMCADLSDAASDTNGSAKALHGLGEIRRLQGDFARALEALHASLVRWEKTPDAPNRAGTLFSIGQVYAQQRSFTLAVDWYKQALQLDESLGEEGGIARDLGGLGGVHFALGEADTALAEYERSLALREKQGDAPGAVWTLIHMGVLHLSQSRPDEALRVYQRAIAGASTLGDRAALATAWALTGSARLAGSDMEGELEASARASDLASQVERWDALAFARTVA
;
A
#
# COMPACT_ATOMS: atom_id res chain seq x y z
N MET A 1 -32.07 -28.54 30.43
CA MET A 1 -32.99 -28.31 31.57
C MET A 1 -32.44 -27.12 32.34
N ARG A 2 -33.09 -25.99 32.59
CA ARG A 2 -34.40 -25.35 32.32
C ARG A 2 -34.09 -23.83 32.45
N HIS A 3 -34.68 -22.83 31.80
CA HIS A 3 -35.69 -22.62 30.76
C HIS A 3 -35.51 -21.14 30.33
N ARG A 4 -35.50 -20.81 29.02
CA ARG A 4 -36.59 -20.10 28.27
C ARG A 4 -37.00 -18.75 28.90
N THR A 5 -37.14 -17.61 28.22
CA THR A 5 -37.50 -17.26 26.82
C THR A 5 -37.42 -15.73 26.75
N ALA A 6 -36.79 -15.12 25.74
CA ALA A 6 -37.39 -14.57 24.52
C ALA A 6 -38.28 -13.32 24.75
N VAL A 7 -38.38 -12.29 23.91
CA VAL A 7 -37.78 -11.82 22.65
C VAL A 7 -38.52 -10.48 22.39
N ALA A 8 -37.85 -9.51 21.75
CA ALA A 8 -38.42 -8.36 21.00
C ALA A 8 -39.28 -7.33 21.77
N GLY A 9 -39.27 -6.03 21.46
CA GLY A 9 -38.71 -5.30 20.33
C GLY A 9 -39.72 -4.25 19.83
N SER A 10 -39.22 -3.02 19.63
CA SER A 10 -39.82 -1.91 18.85
C SER A 10 -41.01 -1.18 19.49
N ARG A 11 -41.26 0.13 19.32
CA ARG A 11 -40.57 1.34 18.81
C ARG A 11 -41.60 2.49 19.00
N SER A 12 -41.12 3.75 19.01
CA SER A 12 -41.88 5.02 18.88
C SER A 12 -42.47 5.59 20.19
N ALA A 13 -41.94 6.66 20.79
CA ALA A 13 -41.82 8.07 20.38
C ALA A 13 -43.03 8.95 20.76
N ILE A 14 -42.69 10.12 21.34
CA ILE A 14 -43.43 11.39 21.43
C ILE A 14 -44.28 11.66 22.71
N LEU A 15 -43.92 12.78 23.34
CA LEU A 15 -44.58 13.49 24.45
C LEU A 15 -46.06 13.82 24.18
N ILE A 16 -46.88 13.91 25.23
CA ILE A 16 -47.63 15.12 25.64
C ILE A 16 -48.23 14.91 27.05
N VAL A 17 -48.14 15.97 27.85
CA VAL A 17 -48.60 16.19 29.22
C VAL A 17 -50.13 16.22 29.32
N LEU A 18 -50.72 15.63 30.37
CA LEU A 18 -51.81 16.26 31.15
C LEU A 18 -52.04 15.57 32.51
N ALA A 19 -52.12 16.40 33.55
CA ALA A 19 -52.25 16.08 34.97
C ALA A 19 -53.65 15.58 35.38
N LEU A 20 -53.76 14.88 36.52
CA LEU A 20 -54.88 14.98 37.50
C LEU A 20 -54.59 14.21 38.84
N LEU A 21 -54.20 14.99 39.87
CA LEU A 21 -54.57 14.98 41.31
C LEU A 21 -54.72 13.64 42.09
N THR A 22 -53.78 13.15 42.92
CA THR A 22 -53.43 13.45 44.37
C THR A 22 -53.37 12.11 45.16
N PRO A 23 -52.67 11.96 46.34
CA PRO A 23 -52.05 12.97 47.20
C PRO A 23 -50.52 12.85 47.35
N LEU A 24 -49.96 13.90 47.97
CA LEU A 24 -48.55 14.23 48.12
C LEU A 24 -47.70 13.12 48.76
N ALA A 25 -46.76 12.58 47.99
CA ALA A 25 -45.43 12.32 48.50
C ALA A 25 -44.62 13.60 48.29
N ALA A 26 -43.90 14.04 49.33
CA ALA A 26 -43.10 15.25 49.31
C ALA A 26 -42.27 15.32 48.02
N VAL A 27 -42.53 16.35 47.20
CA VAL A 27 -41.59 16.78 46.18
C VAL A 27 -40.33 17.14 46.96
N ALA A 28 -39.31 16.27 46.90
CA ALA A 28 -37.99 16.62 47.37
C ALA A 28 -37.65 17.94 46.67
N GLN A 29 -37.45 19.01 47.45
CA GLN A 29 -36.91 20.25 46.92
C GLN A 29 -35.67 19.88 46.08
N PRO A 30 -35.51 20.45 44.85
CA PRO A 30 -34.25 20.32 44.16
C PRO A 30 -33.15 20.74 45.16
N PRO A 31 -32.04 20.00 45.24
CA PRO A 31 -31.02 20.26 46.25
C PRO A 31 -30.68 21.76 46.18
N ALA A 32 -30.79 22.43 47.32
CA ALA A 32 -30.46 23.84 47.39
C ALA A 32 -29.01 24.00 46.96
N VAL A 33 -28.76 24.88 45.98
CA VAL A 33 -27.40 25.25 45.57
C VAL A 33 -26.68 25.73 46.83
N PRO A 34 -25.59 25.08 47.26
CA PRO A 34 -24.83 25.51 48.42
C PRO A 34 -24.52 27.01 48.32
N GLU A 35 -24.82 27.74 49.40
CA GLU A 35 -24.76 29.20 49.42
C GLU A 35 -23.32 29.72 49.28
N GLY A 36 -23.11 30.70 48.41
CA GLY A 36 -21.82 31.36 48.18
C GLY A 36 -21.48 31.52 46.71
N ASP A 37 -20.36 32.19 46.43
CA ASP A 37 -19.82 32.30 45.07
C ASP A 37 -19.32 30.93 44.60
N PRO A 38 -19.93 30.32 43.56
CA PRO A 38 -19.55 28.99 43.09
C PRO A 38 -18.08 28.87 42.71
N ALA A 39 -17.49 29.95 42.17
CA ALA A 39 -16.07 29.94 41.80
C ALA A 39 -15.17 29.78 43.03
N LYS A 40 -15.48 30.49 44.13
CA LYS A 40 -14.72 30.37 45.39
C LYS A 40 -14.93 29.02 46.06
N LEU A 41 -16.16 28.51 46.05
CA LEU A 41 -16.48 27.20 46.62
C LEU A 41 -15.76 26.07 45.86
N PHE A 42 -15.78 26.09 44.53
CA PHE A 42 -15.06 25.11 43.72
C PHE A 42 -13.54 25.25 43.86
N GLN A 43 -13.03 26.48 43.94
CA GLN A 43 -11.61 26.74 44.15
C GLN A 43 -11.15 26.10 45.46
N ALA A 44 -11.83 26.36 46.58
CA ALA A 44 -11.50 25.81 47.88
C ALA A 44 -11.56 24.27 47.89
N LEU A 45 -12.64 23.70 47.36
CA LEU A 45 -12.82 22.25 47.28
C LEU A 45 -11.71 21.56 46.46
N MET A 46 -11.32 22.14 45.33
CA MET A 46 -10.28 21.57 44.47
C MET A 46 -8.87 21.78 45.02
N GLU A 47 -8.61 22.89 45.70
CA GLU A 47 -7.35 23.07 46.43
C GLU A 47 -7.23 22.03 47.55
N ASP A 48 -8.29 21.77 48.30
CA ASP A 48 -8.30 20.72 49.33
C ASP A 48 -8.08 19.34 48.72
N TYR A 49 -8.77 19.02 47.62
CA TYR A 49 -8.60 17.77 46.90
C TYR A 49 -7.16 17.55 46.41
N TYR A 50 -6.56 18.52 45.71
CA TYR A 50 -5.20 18.36 45.17
C TYR A 50 -4.09 18.51 46.23
N ARG A 51 -4.36 19.19 47.34
CA ARG A 51 -3.48 19.14 48.52
C ARG A 51 -3.54 17.78 49.21
N ALA A 52 -4.71 17.16 49.31
CA ALA A 52 -4.84 15.79 49.80
C ALA A 52 -4.12 14.81 48.86
N TYR A 53 -4.29 14.97 47.55
CA TYR A 53 -3.57 14.21 46.52
C TYR A 53 -2.04 14.33 46.67
N SER A 54 -1.51 15.54 46.85
CA SER A 54 -0.06 15.75 47.06
C SER A 54 0.48 15.07 48.32
N ARG A 55 -0.37 14.89 49.34
CA ARG A 55 -0.03 14.18 50.58
C ARG A 55 -0.28 12.68 50.50
N LYS A 56 -0.77 12.17 49.36
CA LYS A 56 -1.21 10.78 49.19
C LYS A 56 -2.33 10.40 50.19
N ASP A 57 -3.13 11.38 50.60
CA ASP A 57 -4.24 11.21 51.54
C ASP A 57 -5.51 10.80 50.79
N LEU A 58 -5.61 9.50 50.51
CA LEU A 58 -6.76 8.91 49.79
C LEU A 58 -8.09 9.12 50.55
N ALA A 59 -8.06 9.15 51.88
CA ALA A 59 -9.24 9.41 52.69
C ALA A 59 -9.70 10.88 52.55
N GLY A 60 -8.74 11.82 52.53
CA GLY A 60 -8.99 13.23 52.27
C GLY A 60 -9.53 13.50 50.86
N MET A 61 -8.98 12.82 49.86
CA MET A 61 -9.50 12.88 48.49
C MET A 61 -10.93 12.33 48.42
N SER A 62 -11.17 11.16 49.03
CA SER A 62 -12.50 10.53 49.04
C SER A 62 -13.56 11.39 49.71
N ARG A 63 -13.22 12.15 50.77
CA ARG A 63 -14.16 13.09 51.43
C ARG A 63 -14.61 14.24 50.53
N ALA A 64 -13.77 14.66 49.57
CA ALA A 64 -14.09 15.73 48.63
C ALA A 64 -14.87 15.23 47.40
N CYS A 65 -14.90 13.92 47.18
CA CYS A 65 -15.63 13.27 46.10
C CYS A 65 -17.05 12.89 46.52
N HIS A 66 -17.97 12.93 45.56
CA HIS A 66 -19.31 12.36 45.72
C HIS A 66 -19.19 10.81 45.83
N PRO A 67 -20.07 10.09 46.55
CA PRO A 67 -20.00 8.63 46.71
C PRO A 67 -19.94 7.84 45.39
N ASN A 68 -20.64 8.33 44.36
CA ASN A 68 -20.63 7.78 43.00
C ASN A 68 -19.63 8.47 42.05
N GLY A 69 -18.73 9.28 42.60
CA GLY A 69 -17.74 10.06 41.86
C GLY A 69 -16.40 9.33 41.69
N PRO A 70 -15.29 10.05 41.51
CA PRO A 70 -13.98 9.47 41.15
C PRO A 70 -13.43 8.46 42.18
N ALA A 71 -13.96 8.48 43.41
CA ALA A 71 -13.60 7.56 44.49
C ALA A 71 -13.89 6.07 44.18
N GLY A 72 -14.75 5.76 43.18
CA GLY A 72 -15.04 4.38 42.77
C GLY A 72 -14.16 3.82 41.64
N THR A 73 -13.43 4.66 40.91
CA THR A 73 -12.77 4.26 39.64
C THR A 73 -11.24 4.37 39.64
N GLY A 74 -10.62 4.90 40.69
CA GLY A 74 -9.23 5.37 40.65
C GLY A 74 -8.23 4.85 41.69
N GLY A 75 -8.62 3.98 42.63
CA GLY A 75 -7.73 3.51 43.72
C GLY A 75 -6.39 2.98 43.20
N ASN A 76 -6.42 2.00 42.29
CA ASN A 76 -5.21 1.38 41.73
C ASN A 76 -4.36 2.35 40.87
N VAL A 77 -4.96 3.36 40.24
CA VAL A 77 -4.22 4.32 39.39
C VAL A 77 -3.45 5.32 40.26
N PHE A 78 -4.09 5.83 41.31
CA PHE A 78 -3.42 6.74 42.25
C PHE A 78 -2.35 6.00 43.07
N GLU A 79 -2.60 4.77 43.48
CA GLU A 79 -1.62 3.94 44.16
C GLU A 79 -0.36 3.75 43.30
N LEU A 80 -0.51 3.35 42.04
CA LEU A 80 0.62 3.19 41.12
C LEU A 80 1.36 4.52 40.87
N GLU A 81 0.63 5.62 40.70
CA GLU A 81 1.23 6.94 40.48
C GLU A 81 2.02 7.41 41.71
N PHE A 82 1.48 7.19 42.90
CA PHE A 82 2.12 7.51 44.18
C PHE A 82 3.31 6.60 44.50
N GLU A 83 3.34 5.37 44.00
CA GLU A 83 4.51 4.50 44.08
C GLU A 83 5.66 5.01 43.23
N LEU A 84 5.36 5.43 42.00
CA LEU A 84 6.37 5.82 41.00
C LEU A 84 6.88 7.25 41.15
N ARG A 85 6.07 8.17 41.71
CA ARG A 85 6.36 9.62 41.70
C ARG A 85 5.94 10.30 43.01
N ASP A 86 6.65 11.39 43.33
CA ASP A 86 6.21 12.34 44.35
C ASP A 86 5.68 13.60 43.67
N VAL A 87 4.52 14.08 44.12
CA VAL A 87 3.80 15.19 43.48
C VAL A 87 3.51 16.28 44.50
N VAL A 88 3.81 17.52 44.14
CA VAL A 88 3.58 18.71 44.96
C VAL A 88 2.69 19.68 44.19
N PHE A 89 1.47 19.89 44.67
CA PHE A 89 0.56 20.91 44.16
C PHE A 89 1.18 22.32 44.30
N LYS A 90 1.17 23.07 43.20
CA LYS A 90 1.74 24.43 43.10
C LYS A 90 0.66 25.50 42.93
N GLY A 91 -0.42 25.19 42.21
CA GLY A 91 -1.47 26.18 41.98
C GLY A 91 -2.67 25.61 41.23
N LEU A 92 -3.80 26.31 41.38
CA LEU A 92 -5.06 26.02 40.71
C LEU A 92 -5.64 27.31 40.14
N ARG A 93 -6.10 27.25 38.89
CA ARG A 93 -6.92 28.29 38.27
C ARG A 93 -8.19 27.68 37.70
N LEU A 94 -9.34 28.23 38.06
CA LEU A 94 -10.62 27.87 37.48
C LEU A 94 -11.00 28.79 36.31
N ALA A 95 -11.69 28.23 35.32
CA ALA A 95 -12.26 28.94 34.17
C ALA A 95 -13.64 28.35 33.82
N GLY A 96 -14.52 29.16 33.22
CA GLY A 96 -15.83 28.70 32.75
C GLY A 96 -16.72 28.13 33.87
N VAL A 97 -16.64 28.71 35.08
CA VAL A 97 -17.42 28.24 36.23
C VAL A 97 -18.90 28.54 36.00
N ALA A 98 -19.72 27.51 36.07
CA ALA A 98 -21.18 27.60 36.04
C ALA A 98 -21.77 26.69 37.10
N ALA A 99 -22.84 27.14 37.75
CA ALA A 99 -23.55 26.34 38.73
C ALA A 99 -25.06 26.61 38.64
N ASP A 100 -25.84 25.54 38.77
CA ASP A 100 -27.29 25.58 38.84
C ASP A 100 -27.79 24.59 39.91
N ALA A 101 -29.11 24.46 40.04
CA ALA A 101 -29.74 23.55 41.00
C ALA A 101 -29.47 22.06 40.73
N GLY A 102 -29.01 21.71 39.52
CA GLY A 102 -28.67 20.35 39.13
C GLY A 102 -27.18 20.03 39.26
N GLY A 103 -26.31 21.02 39.43
CA GLY A 103 -24.88 20.79 39.59
C GLY A 103 -23.97 21.96 39.23
N GLY A 104 -22.67 21.75 39.44
CA GLY A 104 -21.60 22.67 39.11
C GLY A 104 -20.71 22.16 38.00
N ARG A 105 -20.20 23.03 37.13
CA ARG A 105 -19.16 22.70 36.15
C ARG A 105 -18.08 23.77 36.14
N ALA A 106 -16.84 23.35 35.99
CA ALA A 106 -15.71 24.25 35.83
C ALA A 106 -14.56 23.56 35.09
N ARG A 107 -13.74 24.34 34.40
CA ARG A 107 -12.44 23.89 33.90
C ARG A 107 -11.36 24.30 34.88
N ALA A 108 -10.55 23.34 35.30
CA ALA A 108 -9.42 23.56 36.19
C ALA A 108 -8.10 23.42 35.45
N VAL A 109 -7.21 24.40 35.61
CA VAL A 109 -5.79 24.31 35.26
C VAL A 109 -5.01 24.14 36.55
N ILE A 110 -4.30 23.03 36.68
CA ILE A 110 -3.65 22.61 37.91
C ILE A 110 -2.16 22.46 37.63
N ASP A 111 -1.35 23.18 38.40
CA ASP A 111 0.11 23.14 38.29
C ASP A 111 0.67 22.28 39.43
N PHE A 112 1.58 21.37 39.09
CA PHE A 112 2.29 20.48 39.99
C PHE A 112 3.80 20.56 39.77
N ALA A 113 4.57 20.23 40.81
CA ALA A 113 5.95 19.80 40.67
C ALA A 113 6.01 18.29 40.92
N VAL A 114 6.57 17.54 39.98
CA VAL A 114 6.62 16.08 40.00
C VAL A 114 8.09 15.65 40.06
N THR A 115 8.39 14.74 40.98
CA THR A 115 9.70 14.12 41.14
C THR A 115 9.58 12.63 40.87
N ASP A 116 10.33 12.13 39.88
CA ASP A 116 10.42 10.70 39.61
C ASP A 116 11.26 10.03 40.70
N ARG A 117 10.71 9.00 41.36
CA ARG A 117 11.37 8.39 42.51
C ARG A 117 12.58 7.53 42.14
N LYS A 118 12.61 6.99 40.92
CA LYS A 118 13.68 6.11 40.45
C LYS A 118 14.91 6.91 40.02
N THR A 119 14.68 8.07 39.40
CA THR A 119 15.74 8.90 38.81
C THR A 119 16.04 10.17 39.62
N GLY A 120 15.17 10.55 40.56
CA GLY A 120 15.27 11.79 41.33
C GLY A 120 14.99 13.07 40.52
N ARG A 121 14.65 12.95 39.24
CA ARG A 121 14.48 14.09 38.34
C ARG A 121 13.17 14.83 38.65
N GLN A 122 13.27 16.14 38.87
CA GLN A 122 12.12 17.01 39.11
C GLN A 122 11.71 17.75 37.84
N ARG A 123 10.40 17.89 37.62
CA ARG A 123 9.82 18.69 36.53
C ARG A 123 8.53 19.38 36.98
N SER A 124 8.21 20.50 36.34
CA SER A 124 6.87 21.09 36.46
C SER A 124 5.92 20.38 35.51
N GLU A 125 4.69 20.13 35.97
CA GLU A 125 3.62 19.49 35.19
C GLU A 125 2.35 20.32 35.32
N ARG A 126 1.64 20.54 34.21
CA ARG A 126 0.36 21.25 34.17
C ARG A 126 -0.72 20.31 33.65
N ARG A 127 -1.85 20.23 34.35
CA ARG A 127 -3.03 19.41 33.97
C ARG A 127 -4.24 20.29 33.75
N VAL A 128 -5.00 20.02 32.70
CA VAL A 128 -6.29 20.69 32.43
C VAL A 128 -7.42 19.69 32.56
N ARG A 129 -8.37 19.96 33.45
CA ARG A 129 -9.44 19.05 33.84
C ARG A 129 -10.80 19.69 33.67
N ASP A 130 -11.74 18.95 33.09
CA ASP A 130 -13.15 19.31 33.05
C ASP A 130 -13.84 18.66 34.25
N LEU A 131 -14.31 19.50 35.17
CA LEU A 131 -14.84 19.10 36.47
C LEU A 131 -16.36 19.25 36.50
N THR A 132 -17.02 18.28 37.12
CA THR A 132 -18.45 18.37 37.43
C THR A 132 -18.65 18.09 38.92
N PHE A 133 -19.46 18.93 39.54
CA PHE A 133 -19.77 18.90 40.97
C PHE A 133 -21.25 18.69 41.16
N LEU A 134 -21.62 17.97 42.21
CA LEU A 134 -23.02 17.78 42.61
C LEU A 134 -23.19 18.21 44.08
N PRO A 135 -24.35 18.77 44.44
CA PRO A 135 -24.65 19.10 45.82
C PRO A 135 -24.93 17.81 46.62
N GLU A 136 -24.34 17.68 47.80
CA GLU A 136 -24.61 16.62 48.78
C GLU A 136 -24.87 17.28 50.15
N GLY A 137 -26.14 17.42 50.51
CA GLY A 137 -26.53 18.21 51.67
C GLY A 137 -26.22 19.70 51.49
N ALA A 138 -25.40 20.26 52.38
CA ALA A 138 -24.98 21.67 52.34
C ALA A 138 -23.60 21.86 51.68
N GLU A 139 -22.99 20.81 51.12
CA GLU A 139 -21.67 20.86 50.51
C GLU A 139 -21.71 20.54 49.01
N TRP A 140 -20.76 21.11 48.27
CA TRP A 140 -20.43 20.65 46.92
C TRP A 140 -19.44 19.48 46.99
N LYS A 141 -19.66 18.46 46.16
CA LYS A 141 -18.76 17.31 46.02
C LYS A 141 -18.36 17.09 44.57
N LEU A 142 -17.12 16.66 44.37
CA LEU A 142 -16.59 16.34 43.04
C LEU A 142 -17.24 15.04 42.53
N TRP A 143 -18.04 15.15 41.47
CA TRP A 143 -18.71 14.02 40.85
C TRP A 143 -17.95 13.46 39.65
N ASN A 144 -17.37 14.33 38.83
CA ASN A 144 -16.55 13.92 37.70
C ASN A 144 -15.28 14.76 37.60
N ASP A 145 -14.17 14.06 37.32
CA ASP A 145 -12.87 14.66 37.05
C ASP A 145 -12.29 14.02 35.78
N ALA A 146 -12.47 14.69 34.64
CA ALA A 146 -12.07 14.20 33.34
C ALA A 146 -10.93 15.03 32.75
N SER A 147 -10.04 14.39 31.97
CA SER A 147 -9.05 15.13 31.18
C SER A 147 -9.75 15.97 30.11
N ALA A 148 -9.52 17.28 30.13
CA ALA A 148 -10.10 18.17 29.13
C ALA A 148 -9.52 17.87 27.72
N ALA A 149 -8.28 17.41 27.66
CA ALA A 149 -7.62 16.99 26.43
C ALA A 149 -8.25 15.72 25.82
N VAL A 150 -8.62 14.73 26.66
CA VAL A 150 -9.38 13.54 26.21
C VAL A 150 -10.79 13.92 25.78
N SER A 151 -11.43 14.86 26.48
CA SER A 151 -12.75 15.38 26.11
C SER A 151 -12.70 16.16 24.79
N LEU A 152 -11.62 16.89 24.52
CA LEU A 152 -11.37 17.51 23.21
C LEU A 152 -11.22 16.46 22.10
N ALA A 153 -10.47 15.38 22.34
CA ALA A 153 -10.33 14.29 21.36
C ALA A 153 -11.69 13.72 20.92
N GLN A 154 -12.64 13.56 21.84
CA GLN A 154 -14.00 13.14 21.51
C GLN A 154 -14.76 14.17 20.66
N ARG A 155 -14.64 15.46 20.99
CA ARG A 155 -15.26 16.55 20.21
C ARG A 155 -14.68 16.67 18.81
N ILE A 156 -13.36 16.51 18.66
CA ILE A 156 -12.65 16.52 17.38
C ILE A 156 -13.24 15.47 16.43
N LEU A 157 -13.59 14.29 16.93
CA LEU A 157 -14.18 13.22 16.14
C LEU A 157 -15.65 13.45 15.80
N ALA A 158 -16.37 14.27 16.59
CA ALA A 158 -17.80 14.52 16.44
C ALA A 158 -18.13 15.69 15.50
N VAL A 159 -17.24 16.67 15.32
CA VAL A 159 -17.49 17.83 14.44
C VAL A 159 -17.28 17.48 12.94
N PRO A 160 -17.80 18.25 11.98
CA PRO A 160 -17.38 18.17 10.58
C PRO A 160 -15.93 18.60 10.35
N ARG A 161 -15.29 18.12 9.26
CA ARG A 161 -13.89 18.45 8.91
C ARG A 161 -13.67 19.96 8.76
N ASN A 162 -14.62 20.67 8.17
CA ASN A 162 -14.52 22.11 7.93
C ASN A 162 -14.56 22.94 9.22
N ASP A 163 -15.15 22.39 10.29
CA ASP A 163 -15.29 23.06 11.58
C ASP A 163 -14.12 22.75 12.52
N LEU A 164 -13.28 21.78 12.16
CA LEU A 164 -12.15 21.35 12.98
C LEU A 164 -11.15 22.49 13.26
N PRO A 165 -10.71 23.30 12.27
CA PRO A 165 -9.79 24.41 12.55
C PRO A 165 -10.34 25.41 13.58
N ALA A 166 -11.64 25.70 13.53
CA ALA A 166 -12.30 26.60 14.48
C ALA A 166 -12.35 25.99 15.89
N LEU A 167 -12.65 24.69 16.01
CA LEU A 167 -12.62 23.97 17.28
C LEU A 167 -11.22 23.96 17.90
N LEU A 168 -10.18 23.70 17.10
CA LEU A 168 -8.79 23.67 17.58
C LEU A 168 -8.33 25.07 18.02
N ALA A 169 -8.68 26.11 17.26
CA ALA A 169 -8.34 27.50 17.59
C ALA A 169 -9.04 28.01 18.86
N ALA A 170 -10.21 27.48 19.20
CA ALA A 170 -10.94 27.84 20.42
C ALA A 170 -10.34 27.24 21.70
N GLU A 171 -9.52 26.20 21.58
CA GLU A 171 -9.05 25.39 22.72
C GLU A 171 -7.52 25.15 22.68
N PRO A 172 -6.68 26.19 22.49
CA PRO A 172 -5.24 26.02 22.25
C PRO A 172 -4.51 25.35 23.43
N ASP A 173 -4.95 25.61 24.66
CA ASP A 173 -4.36 25.03 25.88
C ASP A 173 -4.57 23.51 26.00
N LEU A 174 -5.46 22.93 25.19
CA LEU A 174 -5.79 21.51 25.20
C LEU A 174 -5.04 20.73 24.10
N LEU A 175 -4.32 21.40 23.20
CA LEU A 175 -3.57 20.79 22.11
C LEU A 175 -2.23 20.25 22.64
N SER A 176 -2.29 19.12 23.33
CA SER A 176 -1.15 18.52 24.05
C SER A 176 -0.94 17.03 23.72
N GLU A 177 0.12 16.42 24.27
CA GLU A 177 0.34 14.97 24.19
C GLU A 177 -0.83 14.15 24.75
N ASP A 178 -1.53 14.66 25.78
CA ASP A 178 -2.71 14.01 26.33
C ASP A 178 -3.87 13.97 25.32
N ALA A 179 -4.03 15.02 24.51
CA ALA A 179 -5.03 15.05 23.44
C ALA A 179 -4.67 14.07 22.33
N LEU A 180 -3.38 14.00 21.95
CA LEU A 180 -2.88 13.02 20.99
C LEU A 180 -3.07 11.58 21.48
N THR A 181 -2.83 11.32 22.77
CA THR A 181 -3.05 10.01 23.40
C THR A 181 -4.54 9.67 23.44
N GLY A 182 -5.40 10.65 23.74
CA GLY A 182 -6.85 10.52 23.66
C GLY A 182 -7.33 10.13 22.25
N LEU A 183 -6.77 10.75 21.21
CA LEU A 183 -7.07 10.42 19.80
C LEU A 183 -6.55 9.03 19.41
N ALA A 184 -5.40 8.59 19.92
CA ALA A 184 -4.80 7.30 19.60
C ALA A 184 -5.49 6.11 20.29
N THR A 185 -6.03 6.32 21.48
CA THR A 185 -6.71 5.28 22.28
C THR A 185 -8.20 5.16 21.99
N TYR A 186 -8.75 6.07 21.19
CA TYR A 186 -10.15 6.03 20.79
C TYR A 186 -10.42 4.81 19.90
N ARG A 187 -10.89 3.72 20.52
CA ARG A 187 -11.46 2.59 19.79
C ARG A 187 -12.68 3.09 19.04
N VAL A 188 -12.76 2.76 17.75
CA VAL A 188 -13.91 2.96 16.88
C VAL A 188 -15.14 2.23 17.46
N ARG A 189 -15.79 2.82 18.47
CA ARG A 189 -17.22 2.69 18.72
C ARG A 189 -17.75 4.09 18.49
N GLY A 190 -18.16 4.33 17.25
CA GLY A 190 -18.79 5.59 16.89
C GLY A 190 -20.01 5.86 17.78
N PRO A 191 -20.43 7.13 17.93
CA PRO A 191 -21.75 7.43 18.48
C PRO A 191 -22.81 6.63 17.71
N SER A 192 -23.86 6.20 18.42
CA SER A 192 -24.99 5.46 17.83
C SER A 192 -25.72 6.25 16.74
N ASP A 193 -25.45 7.56 16.63
CA ASP A 193 -26.02 8.45 15.63
C ASP A 193 -24.93 9.35 15.02
N GLY A 194 -24.43 8.96 13.86
CA GLY A 194 -23.52 9.75 13.01
C GLY A 194 -22.77 8.87 11.99
N PRO A 195 -22.54 9.34 10.74
CA PRO A 195 -21.77 8.54 9.79
C PRO A 195 -20.34 8.35 10.34
N PRO A 196 -19.76 7.14 10.28
CA PRO A 196 -18.39 6.92 10.73
C PRO A 196 -17.44 7.79 9.92
N ARG A 197 -16.61 8.59 10.60
CA ARG A 197 -15.43 9.21 9.99
C ARG A 197 -14.54 8.10 9.41
N ARG A 198 -14.09 8.26 8.16
CA ARG A 198 -13.20 7.29 7.51
C ARG A 198 -11.84 7.31 8.24
N GLY A 199 -11.07 6.23 8.18
CA GLY A 199 -9.78 6.13 8.89
C GLY A 199 -8.84 7.34 8.64
N ASN A 200 -8.89 7.92 7.45
CA ASN A 200 -8.11 9.10 7.06
C ASN A 200 -8.49 10.36 7.84
N ASP A 201 -9.78 10.57 8.15
CA ASP A 201 -10.26 11.77 8.85
C ASP A 201 -9.71 11.83 10.28
N ILE A 202 -9.44 10.67 10.88
CA ILE A 202 -8.83 10.56 12.22
C ILE A 202 -7.34 10.90 12.14
N ILE A 203 -6.64 10.39 11.13
CA ILE A 203 -5.21 10.66 10.91
C ILE A 203 -4.98 12.14 10.61
N GLU A 204 -5.82 12.75 9.76
CA GLU A 204 -5.76 14.19 9.47
C GLU A 204 -6.05 15.04 10.72
N ALA A 205 -7.03 14.66 11.53
CA ALA A 205 -7.32 15.39 12.76
C ALA A 205 -6.16 15.30 13.77
N ARG A 206 -5.56 14.11 13.89
CA ARG A 206 -4.38 13.89 14.73
C ARG A 206 -3.16 14.66 14.22
N LEU A 207 -2.97 14.76 12.91
CA LEU A 207 -1.93 15.59 12.30
C LEU A 207 -2.10 17.08 12.66
N GLN A 208 -3.33 17.61 12.58
CA GLN A 208 -3.60 19.01 12.95
C GLN A 208 -3.29 19.29 14.42
N VAL A 209 -3.73 18.41 15.33
CA VAL A 209 -3.41 18.53 16.76
C VAL A 209 -1.90 18.43 16.98
N ALA A 210 -1.22 17.50 16.32
CA ALA A 210 0.23 17.32 16.48
C ALA A 210 1.02 18.55 16.03
N ARG A 211 0.66 19.15 14.88
CA ARG A 211 1.25 20.40 14.42
C ARG A 211 1.02 21.55 15.39
N ALA A 212 -0.21 21.70 15.88
CA ALA A 212 -0.54 22.75 16.83
C ALA A 212 0.15 22.57 18.20
N ALA A 213 0.36 21.32 18.61
CA ALA A 213 1.10 20.96 19.81
C ALA A 213 2.63 21.07 19.65
N GLY A 214 3.14 21.35 18.43
CA GLY A 214 4.58 21.32 18.12
C GLY A 214 5.20 19.92 18.24
N ASN A 215 4.40 18.86 18.11
CA ASN A 215 4.86 17.47 18.19
C ASN A 215 5.22 16.94 16.79
N ASP A 216 6.44 17.27 16.35
CA ASP A 216 6.95 16.92 15.03
C ASP A 216 6.93 15.39 14.78
N LEU A 217 7.25 14.59 15.81
CA LEU A 217 7.27 13.13 15.70
C LEU A 217 5.90 12.54 15.38
N VAL A 218 4.85 12.98 16.09
CA VAL A 218 3.49 12.49 15.83
C VAL A 218 2.95 13.03 14.51
N ALA A 219 3.27 14.29 14.17
CA ALA A 219 2.91 14.86 12.87
C ALA A 219 3.53 14.06 11.71
N ALA A 220 4.84 13.75 11.80
CA ALA A 220 5.54 12.95 10.82
C ALA A 220 4.92 11.55 10.63
N LYS A 221 4.60 10.86 11.74
CA LYS A 221 3.93 9.55 11.69
C LYS A 221 2.56 9.61 11.01
N CYS A 222 1.77 10.64 11.30
CA CYS A 222 0.48 10.82 10.62
C CYS A 222 0.67 11.08 9.12
N LEU A 223 1.68 11.86 8.73
CA LEU A 223 2.01 12.10 7.32
C LEU A 223 2.48 10.83 6.62
N THR A 224 3.27 9.97 7.27
CA THR A 224 3.63 8.65 6.74
C THR A 224 2.39 7.80 6.46
N ASP A 225 1.43 7.74 7.40
CA ASP A 225 0.19 6.97 7.21
C ASP A 225 -0.65 7.52 6.03
N LEU A 226 -0.77 8.84 5.92
CA LEU A 226 -1.46 9.50 4.79
C LEU A 226 -0.74 9.27 3.46
N GLY A 227 0.60 9.26 3.48
CA GLY A 227 1.44 8.97 2.32
C GLY A 227 1.22 7.55 1.81
N LEU A 228 1.25 6.56 2.70
CA LEU A 228 0.99 5.15 2.37
C LEU A 228 -0.42 4.96 1.78
N GLN A 229 -1.43 5.61 2.37
CA GLN A 229 -2.80 5.57 1.85
C GLN A 229 -2.94 6.25 0.47
N SER A 230 -2.19 7.32 0.23
CA SER A 230 -2.18 8.01 -1.06
C SER A 230 -1.49 7.17 -2.13
N GLN A 231 -0.39 6.50 -1.78
CA GLN A 231 0.30 5.56 -2.65
C GLN A 231 -0.59 4.37 -3.02
N LEU A 232 -1.26 3.75 -2.05
CA LEU A 232 -2.23 2.67 -2.29
C LEU A 232 -3.41 3.12 -3.17
N GLY A 233 -3.79 4.40 -3.07
CA GLY A 233 -4.82 5.01 -3.90
C GLY A 233 -4.35 5.51 -5.26
N GLY A 234 -3.08 5.26 -5.65
CA GLY A 234 -2.50 5.72 -6.91
C GLY A 234 -2.25 7.24 -7.00
N ARG A 235 -2.42 7.99 -5.90
CA ARG A 235 -2.17 9.43 -5.83
C ARG A 235 -0.70 9.70 -5.52
N VAL A 236 0.15 9.37 -6.48
CA VAL A 236 1.62 9.49 -6.38
C VAL A 236 2.08 10.89 -5.95
N PRO A 237 1.55 12.01 -6.48
CA PRO A 237 1.97 13.35 -6.03
C PRO A 237 1.64 13.67 -4.57
N ASP A 238 0.49 13.20 -4.09
CA ASP A 238 0.06 13.41 -2.70
C ASP A 238 0.92 12.56 -1.74
N ALA A 239 1.20 11.31 -2.13
CA ALA A 239 2.07 10.42 -1.37
C ALA A 239 3.48 11.02 -1.22
N ARG A 240 4.05 11.51 -2.32
CA ARG A 240 5.36 12.16 -2.34
C ARG A 240 5.42 13.34 -1.39
N ARG A 241 4.46 14.28 -1.50
CA ARG A 241 4.39 15.45 -0.62
C ARG A 241 4.30 15.07 0.85
N ALA A 242 3.49 14.06 1.18
CA ALA A 242 3.33 13.60 2.54
C ALA A 242 4.63 12.99 3.09
N PHE A 243 5.33 12.16 2.31
CA PHE A 243 6.60 11.57 2.73
C PHE A 243 7.74 12.59 2.82
N ASP A 244 7.80 13.56 1.90
CA ASP A 244 8.77 14.67 1.97
C ASP A 244 8.59 15.47 3.27
N GLU A 245 7.36 15.85 3.60
CA GLU A 245 7.08 16.59 4.83
C GLU A 245 7.34 15.73 6.08
N ALA A 246 6.97 14.45 6.06
CA ALA A 246 7.25 13.52 7.15
C ALA A 246 8.76 13.42 7.40
N ARG A 247 9.56 13.33 6.33
CA ARG A 247 11.01 13.27 6.39
C ARG A 247 11.62 14.50 7.04
N GLU A 248 11.17 15.70 6.69
CA GLU A 248 11.62 16.96 7.33
C GLU A 248 11.30 17.00 8.82
N LEU A 249 10.11 16.51 9.21
CA LEU A 249 9.70 16.45 10.61
C LEU A 249 10.48 15.39 11.40
N PHE A 250 10.77 14.22 10.82
CA PHE A 250 11.64 13.22 11.47
C PHE A 250 13.07 13.72 11.66
N ALA A 251 13.61 14.46 10.69
CA ALA A 251 14.91 15.12 10.82
C ALA A 251 14.91 16.13 11.96
N ARG A 252 13.87 16.97 12.08
CA ARG A 252 13.72 17.91 13.21
C ARG A 252 13.54 17.22 14.56
N ALA A 253 12.82 16.11 14.58
CA ALA A 253 12.61 15.30 15.78
C ALA A 253 13.86 14.51 16.21
N GLY A 254 14.90 14.43 15.35
CA GLY A 254 16.14 13.70 15.64
C GLY A 254 15.96 12.18 15.66
N THR A 255 14.99 11.64 14.92
CA THR A 255 14.68 10.21 14.87
C THR A 255 15.24 9.56 13.61
N GLU A 256 16.53 9.22 13.63
CA GLU A 256 17.28 8.71 12.46
C GLU A 256 16.64 7.45 11.82
N ARG A 257 16.11 6.52 12.63
CA ARG A 257 15.44 5.32 12.10
C ARG A 257 14.16 5.65 11.34
N ASP A 258 13.35 6.55 11.88
CA ASP A 258 12.10 6.97 11.23
C ASP A 258 12.41 7.82 9.98
N LEU A 259 13.50 8.60 10.00
CA LEU A 259 14.01 9.33 8.84
C LEU A 259 14.42 8.37 7.71
N ALA A 260 15.19 7.32 8.01
CA ALA A 260 15.57 6.30 7.04
C ALA A 260 14.33 5.56 6.46
N MET A 261 13.32 5.31 7.29
CA MET A 261 12.05 4.73 6.82
C MET A 261 11.28 5.69 5.90
N ALA A 262 11.30 6.99 6.17
CA ALA A 262 10.72 7.99 5.28
C ALA A 262 11.46 8.05 3.92
N ASP A 263 12.79 7.94 3.93
CA ASP A 263 13.58 7.82 2.70
C ASP A 263 13.23 6.53 1.92
N LEU A 264 12.98 5.39 2.57
CA LEU A 264 12.49 4.19 1.89
C LEU A 264 11.13 4.40 1.20
N ASN A 265 10.18 4.99 1.92
CA ASN A 265 8.85 5.25 1.39
C ASN A 265 8.92 6.21 0.20
N LEU A 266 9.69 7.29 0.32
CA LEU A 266 9.91 8.23 -0.76
C LEU A 266 10.59 7.57 -1.95
N GLY A 267 11.60 6.73 -1.72
CA GLY A 267 12.23 5.91 -2.76
C GLY A 267 11.23 5.03 -3.49
N SER A 268 10.29 4.40 -2.78
CA SER A 268 9.21 3.62 -3.39
C SER A 268 8.29 4.45 -4.26
N VAL A 269 7.94 5.67 -3.85
CA VAL A 269 7.09 6.58 -4.64
C VAL A 269 7.84 7.15 -5.85
N GLU A 270 9.13 7.44 -5.74
CA GLU A 270 9.97 7.80 -6.90
C GLU A 270 10.07 6.62 -7.88
N TYR A 271 10.27 5.40 -7.39
CA TYR A 271 10.36 4.20 -8.23
C TYR A 271 9.07 3.95 -9.02
N LEU A 272 7.90 4.05 -8.38
CA LEU A 272 6.60 3.89 -9.03
C LEU A 272 6.30 4.99 -10.07
N ASP A 273 6.93 6.15 -9.94
CA ASP A 273 6.82 7.28 -10.87
C ASP A 273 7.91 7.27 -11.95
N ALA A 274 8.59 6.14 -12.13
CA ALA A 274 9.72 5.94 -13.04
C ALA A 274 10.92 6.88 -12.84
N ARG A 275 11.05 7.45 -11.64
CA ARG A 275 12.14 8.35 -11.24
C ARG A 275 13.27 7.57 -10.56
N TYR A 276 13.85 6.64 -11.30
CA TYR A 276 14.76 5.63 -10.75
C TYR A 276 16.04 6.20 -10.15
N ALA A 277 16.59 7.28 -10.73
CA ALA A 277 17.76 7.96 -10.17
C ALA A 277 17.45 8.58 -8.79
N GLN A 278 16.30 9.27 -8.67
CA GLN A 278 15.87 9.84 -7.40
C GLN A 278 15.52 8.75 -6.39
N ALA A 279 14.85 7.67 -6.83
CA ALA A 279 14.55 6.52 -5.99
C ALA A 279 15.83 5.91 -5.41
N MET A 280 16.84 5.72 -6.25
CA MET A 280 18.15 5.19 -5.85
C MET A 280 18.84 6.08 -4.83
N GLU A 281 18.84 7.40 -4.99
CA GLU A 281 19.40 8.33 -4.00
C GLU A 281 18.74 8.15 -2.61
N ARG A 282 17.42 8.01 -2.58
CA ARG A 282 16.66 7.79 -1.34
C ARG A 282 16.95 6.43 -0.72
N TYR A 283 16.97 5.37 -1.53
CA TYR A 283 17.33 4.03 -1.04
C TYR A 283 18.75 3.97 -0.52
N LEU A 284 19.72 4.62 -1.18
CA LEU A 284 21.11 4.68 -0.70
C LEU A 284 21.22 5.45 0.62
N ALA A 285 20.43 6.52 0.82
CA ALA A 285 20.38 7.23 2.09
C ALA A 285 19.89 6.33 3.23
N ALA A 286 18.78 5.61 3.01
CA ALA A 286 18.25 4.67 3.98
C ALA A 286 19.18 3.47 4.22
N LEU A 287 19.80 2.93 3.16
CA LEU A 287 20.71 1.79 3.24
C LEU A 287 21.91 2.07 4.16
N ARG A 288 22.53 3.26 4.04
CA ARG A 288 23.65 3.65 4.91
C ARG A 288 23.29 3.61 6.39
N PHE A 289 22.08 4.03 6.74
CA PHE A 289 21.58 3.98 8.11
C PHE A 289 21.38 2.53 8.58
N PHE A 290 20.74 1.68 7.77
CA PHE A 290 20.51 0.28 8.15
C PHE A 290 21.82 -0.52 8.23
N GLU A 291 22.82 -0.21 7.40
CA GLU A 291 24.16 -0.78 7.49
C GLU A 291 24.84 -0.38 8.81
N SER A 292 24.76 0.90 9.23
CA SER A 292 25.36 1.34 10.49
C SER A 292 24.71 0.71 11.72
N GLU A 293 23.39 0.50 11.67
CA GLU A 293 22.63 -0.18 12.73
C GLU A 293 22.71 -1.71 12.66
N LYS A 294 23.36 -2.27 11.61
CA LYS A 294 23.42 -3.71 11.34
C LYS A 294 22.03 -4.37 11.26
N ASP A 295 21.04 -3.63 10.75
CA ASP A 295 19.70 -4.15 10.50
C ASP A 295 19.70 -4.96 9.20
N LEU A 296 20.24 -6.18 9.26
CA LEU A 296 20.48 -7.03 8.08
C LEU A 296 19.22 -7.25 7.22
N ALA A 297 18.05 -7.33 7.85
CA ALA A 297 16.79 -7.48 7.14
C ALA A 297 16.49 -6.25 6.26
N MET A 298 16.70 -5.04 6.80
CA MET A 298 16.52 -3.80 6.05
C MET A 298 17.64 -3.55 5.04
N VAL A 299 18.88 -3.96 5.34
CA VAL A 299 20.01 -3.91 4.40
C VAL A 299 19.70 -4.75 3.16
N ALA A 300 19.21 -5.98 3.34
CA ALA A 300 18.87 -6.87 2.23
C ALA A 300 17.76 -6.29 1.34
N SER A 301 16.65 -5.84 1.93
CA SER A 301 15.49 -5.32 1.18
C SER A 301 15.78 -3.98 0.49
N THR A 302 16.52 -3.09 1.15
CA THR A 302 16.89 -1.80 0.57
C THR A 302 17.94 -1.98 -0.52
N GLY A 303 18.93 -2.87 -0.33
CA GLY A 303 19.91 -3.21 -1.35
C GLY A 303 19.28 -3.82 -2.60
N HIS A 304 18.27 -4.69 -2.44
CA HIS A 304 17.46 -5.19 -3.57
C HIS A 304 16.79 -4.02 -4.31
N SER A 305 16.21 -3.05 -3.58
CA SER A 305 15.54 -1.90 -4.19
C SER A 305 16.50 -0.99 -4.97
N VAL A 306 17.73 -0.81 -4.47
CA VAL A 306 18.82 -0.14 -5.22
C VAL A 306 19.15 -0.90 -6.51
N ALA A 307 19.27 -2.23 -6.44
CA ALA A 307 19.56 -3.07 -7.60
C ALA A 307 18.44 -3.00 -8.66
N ASN A 308 17.16 -2.96 -8.24
CA ASN A 308 16.03 -2.74 -9.16
C ASN A 308 16.14 -1.38 -9.88
N CYS A 309 16.57 -0.32 -9.19
CA CYS A 309 16.77 0.98 -9.82
C CYS A 309 17.88 0.94 -10.86
N LEU A 310 19.02 0.31 -10.54
CA LEU A 310 20.14 0.14 -11.47
C LEU A 310 19.71 -0.65 -12.72
N TYR A 311 18.99 -1.75 -12.54
CA TYR A 311 18.44 -2.55 -13.64
C TYR A 311 17.56 -1.70 -14.57
N LEU A 312 16.64 -0.91 -14.02
CA LEU A 312 15.74 -0.07 -14.82
C LEU A 312 16.43 1.16 -15.45
N LEU A 313 17.61 1.54 -14.96
CA LEU A 313 18.48 2.53 -15.59
C LEU A 313 19.36 1.93 -16.70
N GLY A 314 19.33 0.60 -16.90
CA GLY A 314 20.17 -0.11 -17.87
C GLY A 314 21.59 -0.40 -17.38
N GLU A 315 21.88 -0.14 -16.11
CA GLU A 315 23.18 -0.38 -15.46
C GLU A 315 23.25 -1.84 -14.99
N PHE A 316 23.37 -2.79 -15.94
CA PHE A 316 23.20 -4.22 -15.67
C PHE A 316 24.29 -4.82 -14.76
N GLU A 317 25.57 -4.52 -15.00
CA GLU A 317 26.67 -5.01 -14.17
C GLU A 317 26.59 -4.47 -12.73
N PRO A 318 26.42 -3.16 -12.49
CA PRO A 318 26.17 -2.64 -11.14
C PRO A 318 24.92 -3.24 -10.49
N ALA A 319 23.86 -3.51 -11.24
CA ALA A 319 22.66 -4.14 -10.72
C ALA A 319 22.96 -5.57 -10.22
N LEU A 320 23.68 -6.38 -11.00
CA LEU A 320 24.08 -7.74 -10.61
C LEU A 320 24.98 -7.75 -9.37
N GLU A 321 25.90 -6.78 -9.23
CA GLU A 321 26.71 -6.62 -8.03
C GLU A 321 25.84 -6.30 -6.80
N ALA A 322 24.91 -5.35 -6.93
CA ALA A 322 24.00 -4.97 -5.86
C ALA A 322 23.04 -6.11 -5.46
N TYR A 323 22.51 -6.86 -6.44
CA TYR A 323 21.73 -8.07 -6.18
C TYR A 323 22.58 -9.12 -5.46
N SER A 324 23.82 -9.36 -5.89
CA SER A 324 24.70 -10.35 -5.25
C SER A 324 24.97 -10.00 -3.78
N ARG A 325 25.15 -8.71 -3.46
CA ARG A 325 25.25 -8.24 -2.06
C ARG A 325 23.95 -8.50 -1.28
N SER A 326 22.80 -8.16 -1.85
CA SER A 326 21.50 -8.41 -1.20
C SER A 326 21.24 -9.91 -1.00
N PHE A 327 21.61 -10.75 -1.97
CA PHE A 327 21.50 -12.21 -1.89
C PHE A 327 22.34 -12.76 -0.73
N ALA A 328 23.60 -12.33 -0.60
CA ALA A 328 24.48 -12.77 0.48
C ALA A 328 23.91 -12.46 1.88
N VAL A 329 23.30 -11.29 2.06
CA VAL A 329 22.66 -10.92 3.34
C VAL A 329 21.39 -11.75 3.59
N ASN A 330 20.59 -12.04 2.55
CA ASN A 330 19.43 -12.91 2.69
C ASN A 330 19.84 -14.35 3.06
N GLU A 331 20.94 -14.87 2.50
CA GLU A 331 21.49 -16.17 2.87
C GLU A 331 21.99 -16.17 4.32
N GLU A 332 22.75 -15.14 4.74
CA GLU A 332 23.25 -15.00 6.12
C GLU A 332 22.09 -14.97 7.14
N THR A 333 21.00 -14.28 6.81
CA THR A 333 19.83 -14.16 7.68
C THR A 333 18.86 -15.34 7.58
N GLY A 334 19.10 -16.29 6.68
CA GLY A 334 18.18 -17.40 6.40
C GLY A 334 16.85 -16.97 5.76
N ASN A 335 16.78 -15.76 5.19
CA ASN A 335 15.59 -15.23 4.51
C ASN A 335 15.45 -15.80 3.10
N LYS A 336 14.99 -17.06 3.02
CA LYS A 336 14.81 -17.78 1.75
C LYS A 336 13.89 -17.07 0.76
N ARG A 337 12.83 -16.38 1.24
CA ARG A 337 11.93 -15.61 0.36
C ARG A 337 12.64 -14.42 -0.27
N GLY A 338 13.42 -13.68 0.52
CA GLY A 338 14.24 -12.57 0.02
C GLY A 338 15.30 -13.05 -0.96
N ALA A 339 15.98 -14.16 -0.65
CA ALA A 339 16.97 -14.77 -1.54
C ALA A 339 16.34 -15.21 -2.88
N ALA A 340 15.16 -15.84 -2.84
CA ALA A 340 14.42 -16.23 -4.05
C ALA A 340 14.04 -15.02 -4.91
N ALA A 341 13.56 -13.93 -4.29
CA ALA A 341 13.21 -12.70 -5.01
C ALA A 341 14.42 -12.08 -5.71
N VAL A 342 15.59 -12.08 -5.06
CA VAL A 342 16.83 -11.59 -5.67
C VAL A 342 17.25 -12.47 -6.86
N GLN A 343 17.19 -13.81 -6.73
CA GLN A 343 17.51 -14.73 -7.82
C GLN A 343 16.56 -14.57 -9.02
N LEU A 344 15.27 -14.32 -8.77
CA LEU A 344 14.32 -14.00 -9.84
C LEU A 344 14.74 -12.73 -10.60
N ALA A 345 15.13 -11.68 -9.88
CA ALA A 345 15.55 -10.43 -10.47
C ALA A 345 16.86 -10.58 -11.27
N MET A 346 17.86 -11.30 -10.74
CA MET A 346 19.10 -11.62 -11.46
C MET A 346 18.83 -12.45 -12.73
N ALA A 347 17.88 -13.40 -12.68
CA ALA A 347 17.49 -14.18 -13.84
C ALA A 347 16.91 -13.31 -14.97
N LEU A 348 16.14 -12.26 -14.63
CA LEU A 348 15.62 -11.30 -15.59
C LEU A 348 16.73 -10.43 -16.20
N VAL A 349 17.69 -9.97 -15.40
CA VAL A 349 18.87 -9.23 -15.90
C VAL A 349 19.66 -10.08 -16.90
N HIS A 350 19.99 -11.32 -16.53
CA HIS A 350 20.72 -12.22 -17.42
C HIS A 350 19.94 -12.55 -18.69
N LYS A 351 18.62 -12.77 -18.58
CA LYS A 351 17.76 -12.94 -19.75
C LYS A 351 17.87 -11.74 -20.68
N ASP A 352 17.82 -10.52 -20.13
CA ASP A 352 17.82 -9.29 -20.91
C ASP A 352 19.16 -9.02 -21.62
N LEU A 353 20.26 -9.51 -21.06
CA LEU A 353 21.60 -9.53 -21.64
C LEU A 353 21.79 -10.66 -22.69
N GLY A 354 20.85 -11.61 -22.78
CA GLY A 354 21.00 -12.82 -23.61
C GLY A 354 21.83 -13.93 -22.96
N ASP A 355 22.20 -13.78 -21.69
CA ASP A 355 22.97 -14.75 -20.90
C ASP A 355 22.06 -15.89 -20.40
N TYR A 356 21.55 -16.70 -21.33
CA TYR A 356 20.58 -17.73 -21.02
C TYR A 356 21.09 -18.85 -20.09
N GLY A 357 22.41 -19.08 -20.02
CA GLY A 357 23.00 -20.02 -19.06
C GLY A 357 22.82 -19.54 -17.61
N PRO A 358 23.43 -18.39 -17.24
CA PRO A 358 23.22 -17.75 -15.94
C PRO A 358 21.74 -17.49 -15.60
N ALA A 359 20.91 -17.08 -16.57
CA ALA A 359 19.49 -16.90 -16.35
C ALA A 359 18.79 -18.20 -15.91
N ALA A 360 19.10 -19.33 -16.56
CA ALA A 360 18.53 -20.62 -16.19
C ALA A 360 18.98 -21.09 -14.80
N ASP A 361 20.24 -20.85 -14.42
CA ASP A 361 20.75 -21.19 -13.09
C ASP A 361 20.07 -20.35 -12.00
N ALA A 362 19.88 -19.06 -12.24
CA ALA A 362 19.20 -18.16 -11.32
C ALA A 362 17.70 -18.50 -11.18
N TYR A 363 16.99 -18.82 -12.27
CA TYR A 363 15.60 -19.31 -12.20
C TYR A 363 15.48 -20.62 -11.42
N ARG A 364 16.40 -21.57 -11.62
CA ARG A 364 16.42 -22.83 -10.85
C ARG A 364 16.62 -22.55 -9.36
N MET A 365 17.61 -21.73 -9.02
CA MET A 365 17.88 -21.35 -7.62
C MET A 365 16.66 -20.65 -6.99
N CYS A 366 16.00 -19.75 -7.73
CA CYS A 366 14.77 -19.10 -7.29
C CYS A 366 13.65 -20.12 -6.99
N ALA A 367 13.47 -21.13 -7.85
CA ALA A 367 12.47 -22.19 -7.64
C ALA A 367 12.77 -23.01 -6.37
N ASP A 368 14.02 -23.44 -6.19
CA ASP A 368 14.46 -24.23 -5.04
C ASP A 368 14.29 -23.46 -3.72
N LEU A 369 14.69 -22.17 -3.69
CA LEU A 369 14.52 -21.29 -2.54
C LEU A 369 13.04 -21.01 -2.22
N SER A 370 12.22 -20.83 -3.26
CA SER A 370 10.77 -20.63 -3.10
C SER A 370 10.09 -21.87 -2.53
N ASP A 371 10.40 -23.06 -3.04
CA ASP A 371 9.92 -24.34 -2.50
C ASP A 371 10.36 -24.49 -1.03
N ALA A 372 11.63 -24.19 -0.72
CA ALA A 372 12.16 -24.22 0.64
C ALA A 372 11.56 -23.16 1.58
N ALA A 373 10.91 -22.12 1.04
CA ALA A 373 10.15 -21.11 1.75
C ALA A 373 8.62 -21.36 1.76
N SER A 374 8.19 -22.51 1.22
CA SER A 374 6.77 -22.84 1.01
C SER A 374 6.02 -21.77 0.20
N ASP A 375 6.71 -21.09 -0.71
CA ASP A 375 6.13 -20.15 -1.67
C ASP A 375 5.89 -20.86 -3.00
N THR A 376 4.75 -21.54 -3.11
CA THR A 376 4.36 -22.26 -4.32
C THR A 376 4.19 -21.34 -5.52
N ASN A 377 3.76 -20.09 -5.31
CA ASN A 377 3.60 -19.08 -6.35
C ASN A 377 4.96 -18.66 -6.93
N GLY A 378 5.92 -18.32 -6.05
CA GLY A 378 7.28 -17.99 -6.45
C GLY A 378 7.95 -19.12 -7.23
N SER A 379 7.80 -20.37 -6.75
CA SER A 379 8.32 -21.56 -7.42
C SER A 379 7.72 -21.79 -8.80
N ALA A 380 6.40 -21.64 -8.94
CA ALA A 380 5.72 -21.78 -10.23
C ALA A 380 6.18 -20.74 -11.25
N LYS A 381 6.34 -19.47 -10.83
CA LYS A 381 6.86 -18.38 -11.68
C LYS A 381 8.30 -18.64 -12.12
N ALA A 382 9.15 -19.05 -11.19
CA ALA A 382 10.55 -19.34 -11.48
C ALA A 382 10.72 -20.49 -12.48
N LEU A 383 9.93 -21.56 -12.33
CA LEU A 383 9.93 -22.69 -13.26
C LEU A 383 9.36 -22.34 -14.63
N HIS A 384 8.33 -21.47 -14.68
CA HIS A 384 7.86 -20.92 -15.96
C HIS A 384 8.99 -20.17 -16.67
N GLY A 385 9.68 -19.26 -15.95
CA GLY A 385 10.83 -18.52 -16.48
C GLY A 385 11.96 -19.43 -16.94
N LEU A 386 12.31 -20.47 -16.17
CA LEU A 386 13.27 -21.49 -16.57
C LEU A 386 12.86 -22.18 -17.88
N GLY A 387 11.58 -22.54 -18.01
CA GLY A 387 11.01 -23.12 -19.22
C GLY A 387 11.19 -22.24 -20.45
N GLU A 388 10.88 -20.96 -20.32
CA GLU A 388 11.07 -19.96 -21.40
C GLU A 388 12.54 -19.81 -21.79
N ILE A 389 13.47 -19.75 -20.83
CA ILE A 389 14.90 -19.67 -21.13
C ILE A 389 15.39 -20.93 -21.84
N ARG A 390 14.97 -22.12 -21.41
CA ARG A 390 15.33 -23.38 -22.07
C ARG A 390 14.76 -23.45 -23.49
N ARG A 391 13.55 -22.92 -23.70
CA ARG A 391 12.93 -22.79 -25.03
C ARG A 391 13.77 -21.88 -25.94
N LEU A 392 14.21 -20.72 -25.45
CA LEU A 392 15.09 -19.81 -26.19
C LEU A 392 16.46 -20.42 -26.52
N GLN A 393 16.98 -21.31 -25.66
CA GLN A 393 18.19 -22.10 -25.93
C GLN A 393 17.97 -23.25 -26.93
N GLY A 394 16.72 -23.53 -27.33
CA GLY A 394 16.37 -24.69 -28.15
C GLY A 394 16.36 -26.03 -27.40
N ASP A 395 16.57 -26.03 -26.08
CA ASP A 395 16.46 -27.22 -25.21
C ASP A 395 14.99 -27.48 -24.87
N PHE A 396 14.23 -27.87 -25.88
CA PHE A 396 12.78 -28.01 -25.78
C PHE A 396 12.35 -29.11 -24.79
N ALA A 397 13.16 -30.15 -24.60
CA ALA A 397 12.87 -31.20 -23.64
C ALA A 397 12.87 -30.65 -22.21
N ARG A 398 13.94 -29.94 -21.82
CA ARG A 398 14.01 -29.29 -20.50
C ARG A 398 13.03 -28.13 -20.36
N ALA A 399 12.68 -27.44 -21.46
CA ALA A 399 11.64 -26.42 -21.44
C ALA A 399 10.29 -27.02 -21.01
N LEU A 400 9.87 -28.13 -21.65
CA LEU A 400 8.63 -28.82 -21.29
C LEU A 400 8.68 -29.37 -19.86
N GLU A 401 9.79 -29.95 -19.42
CA GLU A 401 9.96 -30.42 -18.04
C GLU A 401 9.70 -29.29 -17.02
N ALA A 402 10.32 -28.13 -17.22
CA ALA A 402 10.16 -26.98 -16.33
C ALA A 402 8.74 -26.38 -16.39
N LEU A 403 8.16 -26.26 -17.59
CA LEU A 403 6.80 -25.73 -17.77
C LEU A 403 5.73 -26.66 -17.17
N HIS A 404 5.87 -27.99 -17.33
CA HIS A 404 4.97 -28.93 -16.65
C HIS A 404 5.14 -28.90 -15.13
N ALA A 405 6.38 -28.78 -14.63
CA ALA A 405 6.63 -28.61 -13.20
C ALA A 405 6.00 -27.31 -12.66
N SER A 406 6.01 -26.23 -13.44
CA SER A 406 5.30 -24.97 -13.15
C SER A 406 3.78 -25.19 -13.13
N LEU A 407 3.22 -25.88 -14.12
CA LEU A 407 1.78 -26.15 -14.21
C LEU A 407 1.25 -26.92 -12.98
N VAL A 408 1.97 -27.96 -12.55
CA VAL A 408 1.63 -28.74 -11.33
C VAL A 408 1.62 -27.87 -10.07
N ARG A 409 2.42 -26.79 -10.02
CA ARG A 409 2.41 -25.85 -8.90
C ARG A 409 1.25 -24.87 -9.02
N TRP A 410 0.98 -24.37 -10.22
CA TRP A 410 -0.19 -23.52 -10.47
C TRP A 410 -1.51 -24.19 -10.10
N GLU A 411 -1.65 -25.49 -10.33
CA GLU A 411 -2.83 -26.28 -9.90
C GLU A 411 -3.09 -26.25 -8.38
N LYS A 412 -2.07 -25.94 -7.58
CA LYS A 412 -2.18 -25.81 -6.11
C LYS A 412 -2.47 -24.38 -5.65
N THR A 413 -2.65 -23.46 -6.59
CA THR A 413 -2.85 -22.02 -6.30
C THR A 413 -4.10 -21.50 -7.01
N PRO A 414 -4.70 -20.40 -6.53
CA PRO A 414 -5.82 -19.76 -7.23
C PRO A 414 -5.39 -18.87 -8.42
N ASP A 415 -4.11 -18.83 -8.78
CA ASP A 415 -3.57 -17.95 -9.83
C ASP A 415 -3.78 -18.56 -11.23
N ALA A 416 -5.05 -18.53 -11.67
CA ALA A 416 -5.47 -19.05 -12.96
C ALA A 416 -4.90 -18.29 -14.18
N PRO A 417 -4.71 -16.95 -14.15
CA PRO A 417 -4.08 -16.24 -15.28
C PRO A 417 -2.64 -16.70 -15.56
N ASN A 418 -1.79 -16.86 -14.52
CA ASN A 418 -0.43 -17.36 -14.75
C ASN A 418 -0.41 -18.83 -15.19
N ARG A 419 -1.40 -19.63 -14.76
CA ARG A 419 -1.61 -20.99 -15.27
C ARG A 419 -1.88 -20.99 -16.78
N ALA A 420 -2.76 -20.11 -17.27
CA ALA A 420 -3.05 -19.97 -18.69
C ALA A 420 -1.79 -19.58 -19.48
N GLY A 421 -0.99 -18.64 -18.95
CA GLY A 421 0.31 -18.28 -19.51
C GLY A 421 1.25 -19.48 -19.66
N THR A 422 1.35 -20.35 -18.66
CA THR A 422 2.17 -21.58 -18.76
C THR A 422 1.63 -22.56 -19.81
N LEU A 423 0.31 -22.74 -19.92
CA LEU A 423 -0.30 -23.60 -20.95
C LEU A 423 0.08 -23.12 -22.36
N PHE A 424 0.03 -21.82 -22.59
CA PHE A 424 0.46 -21.24 -23.85
C PHE A 424 1.95 -21.39 -24.11
N SER A 425 2.81 -21.18 -23.11
CA SER A 425 4.25 -21.41 -23.27
C SER A 425 4.55 -22.86 -23.69
N ILE A 426 3.81 -23.84 -23.17
CA ILE A 426 3.90 -25.24 -23.62
C ILE A 426 3.51 -25.36 -25.11
N GLY A 427 2.42 -24.71 -25.51
CA GLY A 427 2.01 -24.59 -26.91
C GLY A 427 3.09 -23.98 -27.80
N GLN A 428 3.79 -22.93 -27.33
CA GLN A 428 4.91 -22.31 -28.04
C GLN A 428 6.07 -23.29 -28.24
N VAL A 429 6.42 -24.08 -27.22
CA VAL A 429 7.48 -25.10 -27.35
C VAL A 429 7.11 -26.11 -28.44
N TYR A 430 5.89 -26.64 -28.43
CA TYR A 430 5.44 -27.58 -29.46
C TYR A 430 5.37 -26.96 -30.85
N ALA A 431 4.95 -25.69 -30.96
CA ALA A 431 4.93 -24.97 -32.23
C ALA A 431 6.35 -24.83 -32.81
N GLN A 432 7.35 -24.50 -31.98
CA GLN A 432 8.76 -24.40 -32.40
C GLN A 432 9.37 -25.76 -32.76
N GLN A 433 8.93 -26.84 -32.12
CA GLN A 433 9.25 -28.21 -32.53
C GLN A 433 8.53 -28.66 -33.82
N ARG A 434 7.64 -27.83 -34.38
CA ARG A 434 6.75 -28.16 -35.50
C ARG A 434 5.75 -29.28 -35.20
N SER A 435 5.49 -29.54 -33.91
CA SER A 435 4.44 -30.43 -33.41
C SER A 435 3.09 -29.69 -33.37
N PHE A 436 2.62 -29.25 -34.54
CA PHE A 436 1.53 -28.28 -34.66
C PHE A 436 0.20 -28.75 -34.06
N THR A 437 -0.16 -30.02 -34.21
CA THR A 437 -1.40 -30.55 -33.59
C THR A 437 -1.37 -30.44 -32.06
N LEU A 438 -0.23 -30.77 -31.42
CA LEU A 438 -0.08 -30.61 -29.97
C LEU A 438 -0.11 -29.13 -29.58
N ALA A 439 0.51 -28.25 -30.37
CA ALA A 439 0.47 -26.81 -30.11
C ALA A 439 -0.97 -26.27 -30.13
N VAL A 440 -1.80 -26.69 -31.08
CA VAL A 440 -3.24 -26.34 -31.12
C VAL A 440 -3.95 -26.79 -29.84
N ASP A 441 -3.72 -28.03 -29.39
CA ASP A 441 -4.37 -28.55 -28.18
C ASP A 441 -4.01 -27.74 -26.93
N TRP A 442 -2.75 -27.36 -26.77
CA TRP A 442 -2.30 -26.55 -25.63
C TRP A 442 -2.78 -25.10 -25.71
N TYR A 443 -2.75 -24.48 -26.89
CA TYR A 443 -3.30 -23.14 -27.06
C TYR A 443 -4.81 -23.09 -26.86
N LYS A 444 -5.57 -24.11 -27.27
CA LYS A 444 -7.01 -24.19 -26.99
C LYS A 444 -7.30 -24.33 -25.50
N GLN A 445 -6.47 -25.06 -24.75
CA GLN A 445 -6.60 -25.13 -23.30
C GLN A 445 -6.31 -23.77 -22.63
N ALA A 446 -5.29 -23.05 -23.08
CA ALA A 446 -5.01 -21.69 -22.61
C ALA A 446 -6.19 -20.75 -22.92
N LEU A 447 -6.67 -20.75 -24.18
CA LEU A 447 -7.77 -19.93 -24.65
C LEU A 447 -9.05 -20.19 -23.83
N GLN A 448 -9.39 -21.45 -23.60
CA GLN A 448 -10.57 -21.82 -22.81
C GLN A 448 -10.48 -21.28 -21.38
N LEU A 449 -9.28 -21.34 -20.77
CA LEU A 449 -9.06 -20.81 -19.43
C LEU A 449 -9.18 -19.28 -19.42
N ASP A 450 -8.50 -18.58 -20.33
CA ASP A 450 -8.56 -17.12 -20.41
C ASP A 450 -9.97 -16.60 -20.76
N GLU A 451 -10.73 -17.30 -21.62
CA GLU A 451 -12.15 -17.02 -21.87
C GLU A 451 -13.02 -17.19 -20.62
N SER A 452 -12.75 -18.23 -19.80
CA SER A 452 -13.49 -18.44 -18.55
C SER A 452 -13.20 -17.38 -17.49
N LEU A 453 -12.01 -16.79 -17.53
CA LEU A 453 -11.57 -15.73 -16.62
C LEU A 453 -11.98 -14.33 -17.11
N GLY A 454 -12.31 -14.17 -18.40
CA GLY A 454 -12.52 -12.88 -19.03
C GLY A 454 -11.22 -12.09 -19.24
N GLU A 455 -10.08 -12.77 -19.29
CA GLU A 455 -8.75 -12.17 -19.48
C GLU A 455 -8.54 -11.84 -20.97
N GLU A 456 -9.12 -10.73 -21.42
CA GLU A 456 -9.12 -10.36 -22.85
C GLU A 456 -7.71 -10.31 -23.47
N GLY A 457 -6.68 -9.92 -22.70
CA GLY A 457 -5.30 -9.91 -23.16
C GLY A 457 -4.73 -11.31 -23.39
N GLY A 458 -5.09 -12.25 -22.53
CA GLY A 458 -4.78 -13.67 -22.65
C GLY A 458 -5.45 -14.31 -23.87
N ILE A 459 -6.76 -14.05 -24.04
CA ILE A 459 -7.54 -14.49 -25.22
C ILE A 459 -6.89 -14.01 -26.52
N ALA A 460 -6.51 -12.73 -26.58
CA ALA A 460 -5.89 -12.16 -27.77
C ALA A 460 -4.53 -12.81 -28.10
N ARG A 461 -3.74 -13.11 -27.07
CA ARG A 461 -2.44 -13.79 -27.18
C ARG A 461 -2.60 -15.23 -27.67
N ASP A 462 -3.54 -15.99 -27.10
CA ASP A 462 -3.79 -17.38 -27.48
C ASP A 462 -4.32 -17.50 -28.91
N LEU A 463 -5.24 -16.62 -29.33
CA LEU A 463 -5.72 -16.55 -30.71
C LEU A 463 -4.60 -16.23 -31.71
N GLY A 464 -3.68 -15.34 -31.35
CA GLY A 464 -2.51 -15.06 -32.19
C GLY A 464 -1.58 -16.28 -32.33
N GLY A 465 -1.43 -17.06 -31.27
CA GLY A 465 -0.69 -18.33 -31.28
C GLY A 465 -1.36 -19.39 -32.16
N LEU A 466 -2.68 -19.56 -32.02
CA LEU A 466 -3.49 -20.46 -32.85
C LEU A 466 -3.42 -20.07 -34.32
N GLY A 467 -3.54 -18.77 -34.64
CA GLY A 467 -3.45 -18.28 -36.01
C GLY A 467 -2.13 -18.66 -36.67
N GLY A 468 -1.03 -18.56 -35.93
CA GLY A 468 0.30 -18.99 -36.42
C GLY A 468 0.40 -20.48 -36.70
N VAL A 469 -0.21 -21.31 -35.85
CA VAL A 469 -0.15 -22.77 -36.00
C VAL A 469 -1.10 -23.26 -37.09
N HIS A 470 -2.32 -22.73 -37.19
CA HIS A 470 -3.24 -23.04 -38.29
C HIS A 470 -2.68 -22.58 -39.63
N PHE A 471 -1.98 -21.43 -39.68
CA PHE A 471 -1.24 -21.04 -40.89
C PHE A 471 -0.17 -22.08 -41.26
N ALA A 472 0.62 -22.55 -40.30
CA ALA A 472 1.63 -23.58 -40.55
C ALA A 472 1.05 -24.94 -40.96
N LEU A 473 -0.21 -25.22 -40.61
CA LEU A 473 -0.98 -26.40 -41.05
C LEU A 473 -1.63 -26.22 -42.43
N GLY A 474 -1.55 -25.03 -43.04
CA GLY A 474 -2.17 -24.71 -44.33
C GLY A 474 -3.64 -24.30 -44.23
N GLU A 475 -4.15 -24.07 -43.02
CA GLU A 475 -5.54 -23.69 -42.72
C GLU A 475 -5.69 -22.16 -42.74
N ALA A 476 -5.44 -21.56 -43.90
CA ALA A 476 -5.28 -20.12 -44.05
C ALA A 476 -6.52 -19.30 -43.63
N ASP A 477 -7.74 -19.78 -43.93
CA ASP A 477 -8.97 -19.05 -43.58
C ASP A 477 -9.21 -19.06 -42.05
N THR A 478 -8.93 -20.18 -41.39
CA THR A 478 -8.99 -20.30 -39.92
C THR A 478 -7.97 -19.35 -39.27
N ALA A 479 -6.73 -19.37 -39.78
CA ALA A 479 -5.67 -18.50 -39.28
C ALA A 479 -6.04 -17.01 -39.40
N LEU A 480 -6.61 -16.60 -40.53
CA LEU A 480 -7.04 -15.21 -40.74
C LEU A 480 -8.11 -14.81 -39.74
N ALA A 481 -9.14 -15.64 -39.54
CA ALA A 481 -10.22 -15.35 -38.59
C ALA A 481 -9.71 -15.21 -37.13
N GLU A 482 -8.75 -16.05 -36.73
CA GLU A 482 -8.13 -15.97 -35.41
C GLU A 482 -7.26 -14.73 -35.25
N TYR A 483 -6.47 -14.36 -36.28
CA TYR A 483 -5.72 -13.11 -36.27
C TYR A 483 -6.61 -11.87 -36.25
N GLU A 484 -7.72 -11.84 -36.99
CA GLU A 484 -8.67 -10.73 -36.96
C GLU A 484 -9.31 -10.57 -35.57
N ARG A 485 -9.69 -11.68 -34.93
CA ARG A 485 -10.23 -11.66 -33.56
C ARG A 485 -9.17 -11.22 -32.55
N SER A 486 -7.91 -11.68 -32.70
CA SER A 486 -6.78 -11.23 -31.88
C SER A 486 -6.55 -9.73 -32.04
N LEU A 487 -6.48 -9.22 -33.27
CA LEU A 487 -6.24 -7.82 -33.57
C LEU A 487 -7.32 -6.93 -32.96
N ALA A 488 -8.61 -7.29 -33.13
CA ALA A 488 -9.72 -6.52 -32.57
C ALA A 488 -9.65 -6.41 -31.04
N LEU A 489 -9.26 -7.48 -30.34
CA LEU A 489 -9.08 -7.46 -28.89
C LEU A 489 -7.88 -6.60 -28.46
N ARG A 490 -6.75 -6.69 -29.18
CA ARG A 490 -5.56 -5.89 -28.89
C ARG A 490 -5.81 -4.40 -29.12
N GLU A 491 -6.46 -4.04 -30.22
CA GLU A 491 -6.85 -2.65 -30.51
C GLU A 491 -7.83 -2.12 -29.45
N LYS A 492 -8.80 -2.92 -29.02
CA LYS A 492 -9.73 -2.56 -27.94
C LYS A 492 -9.02 -2.29 -26.61
N GLN A 493 -7.99 -3.07 -26.28
CA GLN A 493 -7.22 -2.92 -25.04
C GLN A 493 -6.13 -1.85 -25.10
N GLY A 494 -5.83 -1.31 -26.29
CA GLY A 494 -4.68 -0.44 -26.48
C GLY A 494 -3.33 -1.17 -26.45
N ASP A 495 -3.32 -2.50 -26.68
CA ASP A 495 -2.10 -3.28 -26.88
C ASP A 495 -1.54 -3.04 -28.29
N ALA A 496 -0.96 -1.86 -28.48
CA ALA A 496 -0.38 -1.45 -29.74
C ALA A 496 0.79 -2.34 -30.21
N PRO A 497 1.76 -2.74 -29.34
CA PRO A 497 2.83 -3.65 -29.76
C PRO A 497 2.30 -4.99 -30.27
N GLY A 498 1.33 -5.58 -29.57
CA GLY A 498 0.71 -6.81 -29.99
C GLY A 498 -0.08 -6.69 -31.29
N ALA A 499 -0.82 -5.59 -31.49
CA ALA A 499 -1.56 -5.32 -32.72
C ALA A 499 -0.62 -5.23 -33.93
N VAL A 500 0.55 -4.59 -33.78
CA VAL A 500 1.59 -4.51 -34.82
C VAL A 500 2.05 -5.91 -35.24
N TRP A 501 2.40 -6.77 -34.28
CA TRP A 501 2.84 -8.14 -34.60
C TRP A 501 1.74 -9.00 -35.22
N THR A 502 0.48 -8.85 -34.79
CA THR A 502 -0.64 -9.52 -35.45
C THR A 502 -0.81 -9.06 -36.90
N LEU A 503 -0.70 -7.76 -37.19
CA LEU A 503 -0.73 -7.22 -38.55
C LEU A 503 0.41 -7.75 -39.42
N ILE A 504 1.62 -7.87 -38.86
CA ILE A 504 2.78 -8.49 -39.53
C ILE A 504 2.44 -9.93 -39.94
N HIS A 505 1.90 -10.74 -39.01
CA HIS A 505 1.53 -12.12 -39.31
C HIS A 505 0.41 -12.24 -40.35
N MET A 506 -0.61 -11.38 -40.29
CA MET A 506 -1.65 -11.30 -41.32
C MET A 506 -1.07 -10.96 -42.70
N GLY A 507 -0.06 -10.09 -42.77
CA GLY A 507 0.60 -9.78 -44.03
C GLY A 507 1.34 -10.97 -44.62
N VAL A 508 2.03 -11.76 -43.78
CA VAL A 508 2.70 -12.99 -44.21
C VAL A 508 1.68 -13.98 -44.75
N LEU A 509 0.53 -14.11 -44.08
CA LEU A 509 -0.58 -14.95 -44.53
C LEU A 509 -1.11 -14.50 -45.91
N HIS A 510 -1.34 -13.19 -46.12
CA HIS A 510 -1.76 -12.67 -47.42
C HIS A 510 -0.73 -12.96 -48.53
N LEU A 511 0.57 -12.77 -48.26
CA LEU A 511 1.61 -13.13 -49.22
C LEU A 511 1.62 -14.61 -49.59
N SER A 512 1.43 -15.49 -48.60
CA SER A 512 1.38 -16.94 -48.83
C SER A 512 0.23 -17.35 -49.78
N GLN A 513 -0.83 -16.54 -49.84
CA GLN A 513 -1.99 -16.74 -50.71
C GLN A 513 -1.87 -15.97 -52.03
N SER A 514 -0.68 -15.46 -52.37
CA SER A 514 -0.43 -14.65 -53.57
C SER A 514 -1.28 -13.37 -53.63
N ARG A 515 -1.51 -12.74 -52.48
CA ARG A 515 -2.25 -11.49 -52.31
C ARG A 515 -1.33 -10.34 -51.86
N PRO A 516 -0.43 -9.85 -52.74
CA PRO A 516 0.57 -8.85 -52.38
C PRO A 516 -0.04 -7.49 -52.02
N ASP A 517 -1.14 -7.08 -52.66
CA ASP A 517 -1.80 -5.80 -52.38
C ASP A 517 -2.40 -5.77 -50.96
N GLU A 518 -3.06 -6.85 -50.53
CA GLU A 518 -3.58 -6.99 -49.17
C GLU A 518 -2.44 -7.03 -48.14
N ALA A 519 -1.36 -7.74 -48.43
CA ALA A 519 -0.17 -7.77 -47.57
C ALA A 519 0.43 -6.38 -47.37
N LEU A 520 0.58 -5.60 -48.45
CA LEU A 520 1.09 -4.22 -48.39
C LEU A 520 0.22 -3.33 -47.52
N ARG A 521 -1.11 -3.45 -47.59
CA ARG A 521 -2.02 -2.65 -46.74
C ARG A 521 -1.84 -2.94 -45.25
N VAL A 522 -1.71 -4.21 -44.87
CA VAL A 522 -1.52 -4.56 -43.45
C VAL A 522 -0.10 -4.24 -42.95
N TYR A 523 0.93 -4.38 -43.79
CA TYR A 523 2.28 -3.94 -43.44
C TYR A 523 2.38 -2.42 -43.27
N GLN A 524 1.69 -1.64 -44.09
CA GLN A 524 1.62 -0.18 -43.88
C GLN A 524 1.01 0.19 -42.52
N ARG A 525 -0.04 -0.51 -42.09
CA ARG A 525 -0.61 -0.33 -40.74
C ARG A 525 0.38 -0.73 -39.65
N ALA A 526 1.08 -1.86 -39.82
CA ALA A 526 2.09 -2.32 -38.88
C ALA A 526 3.26 -1.32 -38.75
N ILE A 527 3.75 -0.78 -39.87
CA ILE A 527 4.80 0.24 -39.91
C ILE A 527 4.35 1.51 -39.18
N ALA A 528 3.14 2.01 -39.45
CA ALA A 528 2.61 3.20 -38.77
C ALA A 528 2.52 3.00 -37.24
N GLY A 529 2.03 1.83 -36.81
CA GLY A 529 1.98 1.47 -35.40
C GLY A 529 3.39 1.38 -34.78
N ALA A 530 4.30 0.63 -35.41
CA ALA A 530 5.66 0.45 -34.93
C ALA A 530 6.46 1.78 -34.89
N SER A 531 6.22 2.68 -35.85
CA SER A 531 6.80 4.05 -35.84
C SER A 531 6.32 4.86 -34.66
N THR A 532 5.03 4.78 -34.32
CA THR A 532 4.46 5.46 -33.15
C THR A 532 5.05 4.94 -31.84
N LEU A 533 5.34 3.65 -31.79
CA LEU A 533 5.95 2.98 -30.63
C LEU A 533 7.47 3.20 -30.52
N GLY A 534 8.13 3.60 -31.60
CA GLY A 534 9.59 3.57 -31.68
C GLY A 534 10.19 2.15 -31.68
N ASP A 535 9.39 1.13 -32.03
CA ASP A 535 9.83 -0.26 -32.08
C ASP A 535 10.64 -0.52 -33.37
N ARG A 536 11.96 -0.35 -33.27
CA ARG A 536 12.88 -0.53 -34.38
C ARG A 536 12.91 -1.96 -34.92
N ALA A 537 12.69 -2.96 -34.07
CA ALA A 537 12.72 -4.36 -34.48
C ALA A 537 11.48 -4.72 -35.31
N ALA A 538 10.30 -4.31 -34.84
CA ALA A 538 9.06 -4.47 -35.59
C ALA A 538 9.09 -3.66 -36.89
N LEU A 539 9.65 -2.44 -36.87
CA LEU A 539 9.85 -1.65 -38.09
C LEU A 539 10.76 -2.34 -39.11
N ALA A 540 11.93 -2.81 -38.69
CA ALA A 540 12.86 -3.52 -39.58
C ALA A 540 12.19 -4.74 -40.21
N THR A 541 11.47 -5.52 -39.40
CA THR A 541 10.73 -6.70 -39.85
C THR A 541 9.62 -6.34 -40.85
N ALA A 542 8.79 -5.34 -40.53
CA ALA A 542 7.69 -4.93 -41.39
C ALA A 542 8.18 -4.34 -42.73
N TRP A 543 9.29 -3.60 -42.73
CA TRP A 543 9.92 -3.12 -43.96
C TRP A 543 10.51 -4.25 -44.80
N ALA A 544 11.21 -5.21 -44.20
CA ALA A 544 11.72 -6.38 -44.92
C ALA A 544 10.59 -7.15 -45.61
N LEU A 545 9.50 -7.41 -44.89
CA LEU A 545 8.34 -8.10 -45.43
C LEU A 545 7.56 -7.28 -46.47
N THR A 546 7.59 -5.95 -46.36
CA THR A 546 7.10 -5.05 -47.42
C THR A 546 7.92 -5.21 -48.69
N GLY A 547 9.25 -5.36 -48.59
CA GLY A 547 10.12 -5.66 -49.72
C GLY A 547 9.73 -6.95 -50.42
N SER A 548 9.56 -8.04 -49.65
CA SER A 548 9.07 -9.32 -50.15
C SER A 548 7.70 -9.22 -50.85
N ALA A 549 6.79 -8.41 -50.31
CA ALA A 549 5.49 -8.16 -50.90
C ALA A 549 5.56 -7.42 -52.24
N ARG A 550 6.41 -6.38 -52.31
CA ARG A 550 6.64 -5.59 -53.53
C ARG A 550 7.30 -6.44 -54.62
N LEU A 551 8.27 -7.29 -54.26
CA LEU A 551 8.87 -8.25 -55.18
C LEU A 551 7.82 -9.20 -55.77
N ALA A 552 6.94 -9.77 -54.93
CA ALA A 552 5.85 -10.63 -55.38
C ALA A 552 4.85 -9.89 -56.30
N GLY A 553 4.68 -8.58 -56.10
CA GLY A 553 3.91 -7.68 -56.95
C GLY A 553 4.65 -7.15 -58.18
N SER A 554 5.90 -7.59 -58.44
CA SER A 554 6.78 -7.10 -59.53
C SER A 554 7.18 -5.61 -59.43
N ASP A 555 7.15 -5.02 -58.22
CA ASP A 555 7.67 -3.68 -57.91
C ASP A 555 9.12 -3.77 -57.39
N MET A 556 10.08 -3.82 -58.32
CA MET A 556 11.51 -3.94 -58.01
C MET A 556 12.10 -2.68 -57.35
N GLU A 557 11.63 -1.49 -57.75
CA GLU A 557 12.14 -0.24 -57.20
C GLU A 557 11.72 -0.10 -55.73
N GLY A 558 10.44 -0.38 -55.45
CA GLY A 558 9.95 -0.34 -54.09
C GLY A 558 10.49 -1.46 -53.20
N GLU A 559 10.83 -2.63 -53.74
CA GLU A 559 11.54 -3.67 -52.98
C GLU A 559 12.88 -3.15 -52.45
N LEU A 560 13.72 -2.59 -53.33
CA LEU A 560 15.03 -2.06 -52.97
C LEU A 560 14.93 -0.97 -51.90
N GLU A 561 13.95 -0.08 -52.01
CA GLU A 561 13.68 0.94 -50.99
C GLU A 561 13.33 0.34 -49.62
N ALA A 562 12.46 -0.67 -49.62
CA ALA A 562 11.98 -1.31 -48.39
C ALA A 562 13.12 -2.09 -47.70
N SER A 563 13.92 -2.83 -48.48
CA SER A 563 15.10 -3.57 -48.02
C SER A 563 16.17 -2.63 -47.46
N ALA A 564 16.42 -1.48 -48.09
CA ALA A 564 17.34 -0.47 -47.57
C ALA A 564 16.91 0.08 -46.20
N ARG A 565 15.61 0.38 -46.03
CA ARG A 565 15.05 0.84 -44.74
C ARG A 565 15.14 -0.24 -43.68
N ALA A 566 14.84 -1.49 -44.03
CA ALA A 566 14.92 -2.60 -43.10
C ALA A 566 16.36 -2.81 -42.59
N SER A 567 17.34 -2.73 -43.49
CA SER A 567 18.77 -2.87 -43.16
C SER A 567 19.28 -1.75 -42.25
N ASP A 568 18.93 -0.49 -42.55
CA ASP A 568 19.30 0.66 -41.70
C ASP A 568 18.73 0.50 -40.28
N LEU A 569 17.44 0.18 -40.17
CA LEU A 569 16.80 -0.04 -38.87
C LEU A 569 17.41 -1.22 -38.11
N ALA A 570 17.67 -2.35 -38.78
CA ALA A 570 18.28 -3.53 -38.17
C ALA A 570 19.70 -3.27 -37.66
N SER A 571 20.47 -2.40 -38.33
CA SER A 571 21.81 -1.99 -37.88
C SER A 571 21.81 -1.18 -36.58
N GLN A 572 20.66 -0.59 -36.24
CA GLN A 572 20.45 0.24 -35.04
C GLN A 572 19.78 -0.54 -33.89
N VAL A 573 19.58 -1.85 -34.03
CA VAL A 573 19.04 -2.71 -32.96
C VAL A 573 20.21 -3.35 -32.21
N GLU A 574 20.40 -2.94 -30.96
CA GLU A 574 21.50 -3.44 -30.10
C GLU A 574 21.21 -4.83 -29.49
N ARG A 575 19.98 -5.34 -29.60
CA ARG A 575 19.52 -6.60 -29.00
C ARG A 575 19.52 -7.77 -30.00
N TRP A 576 20.29 -8.82 -29.71
CA TRP A 576 20.48 -9.99 -30.56
C TRP A 576 19.19 -10.80 -30.82
N ASP A 577 18.30 -10.89 -29.83
CA ASP A 577 17.06 -11.69 -29.90
C ASP A 577 16.07 -11.13 -30.93
N ALA A 578 16.07 -9.80 -31.10
CA ALA A 578 15.25 -9.09 -32.07
C ALA A 578 15.78 -9.22 -33.52
N LEU A 579 17.06 -9.57 -33.68
CA LEU A 579 17.74 -9.64 -34.96
C LEU A 579 17.57 -10.99 -35.68
N ALA A 580 17.25 -12.06 -34.96
CA ALA A 580 17.20 -13.41 -35.53
C ALA A 580 16.14 -13.56 -36.63
N PHE A 581 14.96 -12.96 -36.46
CA PHE A 581 13.91 -12.99 -37.51
C PHE A 581 14.23 -12.02 -38.66
N ALA A 582 14.71 -10.81 -38.34
CA ALA A 582 15.02 -9.78 -39.33
C ALA A 582 16.15 -10.20 -40.30
N ARG A 583 17.19 -10.90 -39.83
CA ARG A 583 18.32 -11.38 -40.66
C ARG A 583 18.04 -12.67 -41.45
N THR A 584 16.97 -13.39 -41.12
CA THR A 584 16.61 -14.61 -41.87
C THR A 584 15.66 -14.28 -43.03
N VAL A 585 15.03 -13.10 -42.99
CA VAL A 585 14.06 -12.62 -43.98
C VAL A 585 14.64 -11.53 -44.90
N ALA A 586 15.57 -10.70 -44.42
CA ALA A 586 16.41 -9.82 -45.24
C ALA A 586 17.62 -10.58 -45.78
#